data_AF-A0A227J9J4-F1
#
_entry.id   AF-A0A227J9J4-F1
#
_cell.length_a   1.000
_cell.length_b   1.000
_cell.length_c   1.000
_cell.angle_alpha   90.00
_cell.angle_beta   90.00
_cell.angle_gamma   90.00
#
_symmetry.space_group_name_H-M   'P 1'
#
loop_
_entity.id
_entity.type
_entity.pdbx_description
1 polymer ?
#
loop_
_entity_poly.entity_id
_entity_poly.type
_entity_poly.pdbx_seq_one_letter_code
_entity_poly.pdbx_strand_id
1 'polypeptide(L)'
;MLLRRIPLSTTLITLSGFLAFIAIASITVGPMNISFTDSLRSLVGAHSELAPHIQLVINEIRLPRTILCMFIGAILAICGVVMQGLFRNPLAEPGIIGVSAGAALGGAFAIVVFAEFSQNHPQLM
;
A
#
# COMPACT_ATOMS: atom_id res chain seq x y z
N MET A 1 8.26 27.54 -9.76
CA MET A 1 7.78 28.32 -10.93
C MET A 1 7.52 27.46 -12.18
N LEU A 2 8.22 26.35 -12.43
CA LEU A 2 7.96 25.46 -13.59
C LEU A 2 6.61 24.71 -13.56
N LEU A 3 6.14 24.27 -12.39
CA LEU A 3 4.85 23.55 -12.24
C LEU A 3 3.62 24.38 -12.59
N ARG A 4 3.73 25.72 -12.68
CA ARG A 4 2.60 26.60 -12.99
C ARG A 4 2.20 26.58 -14.47
N ARG A 5 2.99 25.94 -15.34
CA ARG A 5 2.81 25.97 -16.80
C ARG A 5 2.28 24.65 -17.38
N ILE A 6 2.27 23.56 -16.62
CA ILE A 6 1.84 22.25 -17.11
C ILE A 6 0.32 22.14 -16.89
N PRO A 7 -0.47 21.77 -17.91
CA PRO A 7 -1.89 21.57 -17.73
C PRO A 7 -2.16 20.41 -16.76
N LEU A 8 -3.20 20.55 -15.95
CA LEU A 8 -3.60 19.56 -14.94
C LEU A 8 -3.79 18.17 -15.55
N SER A 9 -4.38 18.08 -16.75
CA SER A 9 -4.58 16.82 -17.46
C SER A 9 -3.27 16.09 -17.75
N THR A 10 -2.22 16.78 -18.21
CA THR A 10 -0.91 16.15 -18.48
C THR A 10 -0.28 15.63 -17.20
N THR A 11 -0.39 16.38 -16.11
CA THR A 11 0.12 15.97 -14.79
C THR A 11 -0.61 14.71 -14.31
N LEU A 12 -1.94 14.68 -14.39
CA LEU A 12 -2.73 13.52 -14.00
C LEU A 12 -2.41 12.28 -14.85
N ILE A 13 -2.30 12.44 -16.17
CA ILE A 13 -1.99 11.33 -17.08
C ILE A 13 -0.59 10.76 -16.78
N THR A 14 0.41 11.63 -16.60
CA THR A 14 1.78 11.18 -16.29
C THR A 14 1.87 10.49 -14.93
N LEU A 15 1.27 11.03 -13.87
CA LEU A 15 1.23 10.38 -12.56
C LEU A 15 0.45 9.07 -12.57
N SER A 16 -0.68 9.01 -13.28
CA SER A 16 -1.48 7.78 -13.40
C SER A 16 -0.72 6.69 -14.15
N GLY A 17 -0.03 7.05 -15.24
CA GLY A 17 0.84 6.13 -15.98
C GLY A 17 2.00 5.63 -15.13
N PHE A 18 2.63 6.52 -14.35
CA PHE A 18 3.71 6.15 -13.45
C PHE A 18 3.23 5.25 -12.30
N LEU A 19 2.05 5.51 -11.74
CA LEU A 19 1.42 4.67 -10.73
C LEU A 19 1.14 3.26 -11.28
N ALA A 20 0.57 3.16 -12.48
CA ALA A 20 0.31 1.88 -13.13
C ALA A 20 1.61 1.10 -13.39
N PHE A 21 2.66 1.78 -13.86
CA PHE A 21 3.98 1.18 -14.05
C PHE A 21 4.55 0.61 -12.75
N ILE A 22 4.53 1.39 -11.66
CA ILE A 22 5.01 0.93 -10.35
C ILE A 22 4.15 -0.21 -9.80
N ALA A 23 2.83 -0.18 -10.00
CA ALA A 23 1.95 -1.26 -9.55
C ALA A 23 2.30 -2.59 -10.24
N ILE A 24 2.54 -2.58 -11.56
CA ILE A 24 2.99 -3.76 -12.31
C ILE A 24 4.39 -4.21 -11.83
N ALA A 25 5.31 -3.28 -11.62
CA ALA A 25 6.63 -3.59 -11.07
C ALA A 25 6.54 -4.22 -9.67
N SER A 26 5.66 -3.71 -8.80
CA SER A 26 5.43 -4.23 -7.44
C SER A 26 4.92 -5.67 -7.44
N ILE A 27 4.06 -6.03 -8.39
CA ILE A 27 3.51 -7.39 -8.52
C ILE A 27 4.58 -8.36 -9.06
N THR A 28 5.44 -7.90 -9.96
CA THR A 28 6.44 -8.75 -10.63
C THR A 28 7.70 -8.96 -9.79
N VAL A 29 8.13 -7.97 -9.02
CA VAL A 29 9.31 -8.05 -8.15
C VAL A 29 9.00 -8.83 -6.87
N GLY A 30 9.79 -9.86 -6.60
CA GLY A 30 9.76 -10.55 -5.31
C GLY A 30 10.83 -11.64 -5.19
N PRO A 31 10.93 -12.31 -4.03
CA PRO A 31 12.01 -13.25 -3.72
C PRO A 31 11.96 -14.54 -4.55
N MET A 32 10.80 -14.86 -5.13
CA MET A 32 10.62 -16.01 -6.02
C MET A 32 10.94 -15.60 -7.45
N ASN A 33 11.80 -16.39 -8.12
CA ASN A 33 12.09 -16.28 -9.55
C ASN A 33 10.86 -16.66 -10.38
N ILE A 34 9.98 -15.69 -10.61
CA ILE A 34 8.80 -15.82 -11.48
C ILE A 34 9.06 -14.95 -12.71
N SER A 35 8.85 -15.51 -13.91
CA SER A 35 8.99 -14.74 -15.15
C SER A 35 7.98 -13.59 -15.20
N PHE A 36 8.37 -12.46 -15.80
CA PHE A 36 7.50 -11.31 -16.01
C PHE A 36 6.23 -11.68 -16.79
N THR A 37 6.36 -12.57 -17.77
CA THR A 37 5.24 -13.07 -18.59
C THR A 37 4.24 -13.86 -17.76
N ASP A 38 4.73 -14.68 -16.84
CA ASP A 38 3.93 -15.57 -16.00
C ASP A 38 3.16 -14.75 -14.95
N SER A 39 3.80 -13.70 -14.45
CA SER A 39 3.16 -12.74 -13.53
C SER A 39 1.99 -12.01 -14.19
N LEU A 40 2.16 -11.57 -15.44
CA LEU A 40 1.12 -10.86 -16.18
C LEU A 40 -0.03 -11.79 -16.59
N ARG A 41 0.30 -13.04 -16.99
CA ARG A 41 -0.70 -14.08 -17.29
C ARG A 41 -1.54 -14.45 -16.06
N SER A 42 -0.91 -14.54 -14.89
CA SER A 42 -1.61 -14.76 -13.62
C SER A 42 -2.58 -13.63 -13.29
N LEU A 43 -2.24 -12.38 -13.64
CA LEU A 43 -3.08 -11.21 -13.38
C LEU A 43 -4.30 -11.13 -14.32
N VAL A 44 -4.14 -11.57 -15.59
CA VAL A 44 -5.19 -11.56 -16.62
C VAL A 44 -6.11 -12.79 -16.52
N GLY A 45 -5.81 -13.73 -15.62
CA GLY A 45 -6.60 -14.94 -15.42
C GLY A 45 -6.38 -16.02 -16.48
N ALA A 46 -5.22 -16.02 -17.15
CA ALA A 46 -4.80 -17.12 -18.02
C ALA A 46 -4.25 -18.28 -17.16
N HIS A 47 -5.17 -18.98 -16.46
CA HIS A 47 -4.85 -19.96 -15.41
C HIS A 47 -4.36 -21.32 -15.93
N SER A 48 -4.42 -21.60 -17.24
CA SER A 48 -4.35 -22.97 -17.77
C SER A 48 -2.95 -23.61 -17.79
N GLU A 49 -1.87 -22.85 -17.61
CA GLU A 49 -0.49 -23.39 -17.76
C GLU A 49 0.48 -23.01 -16.63
N LEU A 50 0.01 -22.32 -15.58
CA LEU A 50 0.88 -21.82 -14.51
C LEU A 50 0.89 -22.75 -13.30
N ALA A 51 2.05 -22.88 -12.65
CA ALA A 51 2.17 -23.68 -11.43
C ALA A 51 1.30 -23.10 -10.29
N PRO A 52 0.55 -23.92 -9.51
CA PRO A 52 -0.42 -23.43 -8.52
C PRO A 52 0.16 -22.50 -7.44
N HIS A 53 1.43 -22.71 -7.07
CA HIS A 53 2.10 -21.89 -6.07
C HIS A 53 2.40 -20.46 -6.55
N ILE A 54 2.62 -20.27 -7.87
CA ILE A 54 2.84 -18.95 -8.46
C ILE A 54 1.56 -18.13 -8.40
N GLN A 55 0.43 -18.76 -8.73
CA GLN A 55 -0.88 -18.11 -8.70
C GLN A 55 -1.26 -17.67 -7.28
N LEU A 56 -1.07 -18.53 -6.28
CA LEU A 56 -1.31 -18.21 -4.87
C LEU A 56 -0.48 -17.00 -4.42
N VAL A 57 0.82 -16.98 -4.71
CA VAL A 57 1.69 -15.87 -4.29
C VAL A 57 1.27 -14.55 -4.94
N ILE A 58 0.89 -14.56 -6.22
CA ILE A 58 0.50 -13.34 -6.92
C ILE A 58 -0.85 -12.84 -6.41
N ASN A 59 -1.87 -13.71 -6.38
CA ASN A 59 -3.24 -13.32 -6.08
C ASN A 59 -3.49 -13.09 -4.59
N GLU A 60 -2.91 -13.90 -3.70
CA GLU A 60 -3.18 -13.83 -2.25
C GLU A 60 -2.16 -13.00 -1.47
N ILE A 61 -0.99 -12.71 -2.06
CA ILE A 61 0.09 -12.00 -1.34
C ILE A 61 0.45 -10.70 -2.04
N ARG A 62 0.90 -10.73 -3.30
CA ARG A 62 1.48 -9.56 -3.97
C ARG A 62 0.43 -8.54 -4.42
N LEU A 63 -0.67 -9.02 -5.00
CA LEU A 63 -1.78 -8.18 -5.45
C LEU A 63 -2.45 -7.44 -4.28
N PRO A 64 -2.91 -8.10 -3.20
CA PRO A 64 -3.55 -7.41 -2.08
C PRO A 64 -2.59 -6.44 -1.39
N ARG A 65 -1.30 -6.80 -1.26
CA ARG A 65 -0.28 -5.86 -0.73
C ARG A 65 -0.14 -4.61 -1.59
N THR A 66 -0.08 -4.76 -2.92
CA THR A 66 0.06 -3.63 -3.84
C THR A 66 -1.16 -2.70 -3.76
N ILE A 67 -2.36 -3.28 -3.73
CA ILE A 67 -3.61 -2.53 -3.54
C ILE A 67 -3.63 -1.79 -2.21
N LEU A 68 -3.25 -2.46 -1.11
CA LEU A 68 -3.15 -1.86 0.21
C LEU A 68 -2.18 -0.68 0.22
N CYS A 69 -0.98 -0.83 -0.37
CA CYS A 69 0.00 0.26 -0.46
C CYS A 69 -0.53 1.46 -1.25
N MET A 70 -1.27 1.25 -2.34
CA MET A 70 -1.89 2.33 -3.11
C MET A 70 -2.90 3.12 -2.25
N PHE A 71 -3.77 2.41 -1.51
CA PHE A 71 -4.74 3.05 -0.63
C PHE A 71 -4.07 3.79 0.54
N ILE A 72 -3.07 3.19 1.18
CA ILE A 72 -2.32 3.85 2.26
C ILE A 72 -1.68 5.15 1.74
N GLY A 73 -1.01 5.11 0.59
CA GLY A 73 -0.41 6.29 -0.02
C GLY A 73 -1.44 7.38 -0.34
N ALA A 74 -2.59 7.00 -0.88
CA ALA A 74 -3.69 7.94 -1.18
C ALA A 74 -4.25 8.59 0.10
N ILE A 75 -4.50 7.81 1.15
CA ILE A 75 -5.02 8.31 2.43
C ILE A 75 -4.00 9.24 3.08
N LEU A 76 -2.72 8.88 3.12
CA LEU A 76 -1.66 9.72 3.67
C LEU A 76 -1.53 11.05 2.91
N ALA A 77 -1.63 11.03 1.57
CA ALA A 77 -1.62 12.24 0.76
C ALA A 77 -2.83 13.15 1.06
N ILE A 78 -4.03 12.56 1.20
CA ILE A 78 -5.25 13.31 1.57
C ILE A 78 -5.12 13.91 2.97
N CYS A 79 -4.69 13.13 3.97
CA CYS A 79 -4.45 13.63 5.32
C CYS A 79 -3.41 14.75 5.32
N GLY A 80 -2.32 14.61 4.54
CA GLY A 80 -1.31 15.64 4.37
C GLY A 80 -1.86 16.95 3.82
N VAL A 81 -2.59 16.91 2.69
CA VAL A 81 -3.12 18.13 2.08
C VAL A 81 -4.19 18.80 2.96
N VAL A 82 -5.01 18.02 3.67
CA VAL A 82 -6.00 18.55 4.62
C VAL A 82 -5.30 19.25 5.78
N MET A 83 -4.26 18.64 6.36
CA MET A 83 -3.50 19.23 7.45
C MET A 83 -2.77 20.50 7.02
N GLN A 84 -2.13 20.49 5.86
CA GLN A 84 -1.48 21.67 5.29
C GLN A 84 -2.49 22.81 5.03
N GLY A 85 -3.69 22.50 4.56
CA GLY A 85 -4.77 23.46 4.36
C GLY A 85 -5.34 24.03 5.68
N LEU A 86 -5.56 23.16 6.67
CA LEU A 86 -6.09 23.52 7.98
C LEU A 86 -5.16 24.47 8.73
N PHE A 87 -3.87 24.13 8.79
CA PHE A 87 -2.86 24.94 9.48
C PHE A 87 -2.32 26.08 8.60
N ARG A 88 -2.68 26.12 7.32
CA ARG A 88 -2.13 27.05 6.32
C ARG A 88 -0.59 27.06 6.34
N ASN A 89 -0.01 25.90 6.61
CA ASN A 89 1.41 25.69 6.77
C ASN A 89 1.82 24.50 5.90
N PRO A 90 2.63 24.71 4.84
CA PRO A 90 3.05 23.63 3.96
C PRO A 90 3.95 22.58 4.66
N LEU A 91 4.46 22.89 5.86
CA LEU A 91 5.24 21.97 6.68
C LEU A 91 4.36 21.15 7.66
N ALA A 92 3.06 21.40 7.72
CA ALA A 92 2.18 20.63 8.60
C ALA A 92 2.00 19.20 8.06
N GLU A 93 2.12 18.23 8.96
CA GLU A 93 1.89 16.82 8.68
C GLU A 93 0.85 16.23 9.64
N PRO A 94 0.16 15.14 9.27
CA PRO A 94 -0.85 14.51 10.11
C PRO A 94 -0.32 13.99 11.46
N GLY A 95 0.99 13.80 11.62
CA GLY A 95 1.59 13.36 12.89
C GLY A 95 1.46 14.35 14.05
N ILE A 96 1.28 15.65 13.78
CA ILE A 96 1.32 16.72 14.80
C ILE A 96 0.19 16.58 15.84
N ILE A 97 -0.95 16.01 15.46
CA ILE A 97 -2.11 15.77 16.36
C ILE A 97 -1.96 14.52 17.24
N GLY A 98 -0.81 13.82 17.19
CA GLY A 98 -0.50 12.70 18.07
C GLY A 98 -1.08 11.35 17.64
N VAL A 99 -1.76 11.27 16.49
CA VAL A 99 -2.39 10.02 16.00
C VAL A 99 -1.37 8.89 15.80
N SER A 100 -0.18 9.19 15.24
CA SER A 100 0.87 8.18 15.04
C SER A 100 1.42 7.63 16.36
N ALA A 101 1.59 8.48 17.37
CA ALA A 101 2.04 8.06 18.70
C ALA A 101 0.97 7.21 19.40
N GLY A 102 -0.30 7.59 19.29
CA GLY A 102 -1.42 6.79 19.80
C GLY A 102 -1.53 5.42 19.13
N ALA A 103 -1.40 5.36 17.80
CA ALA A 103 -1.39 4.11 17.05
C ALA A 103 -0.21 3.21 17.44
N ALA A 104 1.00 3.78 17.59
CA ALA A 104 2.18 3.05 18.04
C ALA A 104 2.02 2.49 19.45
N LEU A 105 1.50 3.29 20.39
CA LEU A 105 1.20 2.85 21.75
C LEU A 105 0.14 1.73 21.75
N GLY A 106 -0.94 1.88 20.99
CA GLY A 106 -1.99 0.86 20.87
C GLY A 106 -1.45 -0.46 20.31
N GLY A 107 -0.63 -0.40 19.27
CA GLY A 107 0.05 -1.57 18.70
C GLY A 107 1.00 -2.24 19.69
N ALA A 108 1.82 -1.47 20.39
CA ALA A 108 2.71 -2.00 21.43
C ALA A 108 1.92 -2.66 22.57
N PHE A 109 0.83 -2.04 23.01
CA PHE A 109 -0.03 -2.61 24.04
C PHE A 109 -0.70 -3.91 23.58
N ALA A 110 -1.21 -3.95 22.35
CA ALA A 110 -1.75 -5.17 21.74
C ALA A 110 -0.73 -6.31 21.71
N ILE A 111 0.51 -6.01 21.32
CA ILE A 111 1.57 -7.02 21.22
C ILE A 111 2.04 -7.48 22.59
N VAL A 112 2.25 -6.58 23.56
CA VAL A 112 2.85 -6.95 24.85
C VAL A 112 1.83 -7.55 25.81
N VAL A 113 0.63 -6.97 25.90
CA VAL A 113 -0.36 -7.37 26.91
C VAL A 113 -1.27 -8.47 26.39
N PHE A 114 -1.76 -8.35 25.15
CA PHE A 114 -2.73 -9.30 24.62
C PHE A 114 -2.10 -10.53 23.97
N ALA A 115 -0.81 -10.53 23.61
CA ALA A 115 -0.18 -11.72 23.06
C ALA A 115 -0.13 -12.87 24.07
N GLU A 116 0.22 -12.61 25.33
CA GLU A 116 0.20 -13.64 26.38
C GLU A 116 -1.22 -14.12 26.67
N PHE A 117 -2.20 -13.20 26.69
CA PHE A 117 -3.61 -13.57 26.86
C PHE A 117 -4.12 -14.49 25.74
N SER A 118 -3.77 -14.21 24.49
CA SER A 118 -4.10 -15.04 23.32
C SER A 118 -3.50 -16.44 23.42
N GLN A 119 -2.24 -16.55 23.86
CA GLN A 119 -1.59 -17.86 24.05
C GLN A 119 -2.22 -18.68 25.17
N ASN A 120 -2.65 -18.04 26.26
CA ASN A 120 -3.21 -18.72 27.43
C ASN A 120 -4.70 -19.11 27.27
N HIS A 121 -5.45 -18.41 26.41
CA HIS A 121 -6.88 -18.68 26.18
C HIS A 121 -7.25 -18.78 24.68
N PRO A 122 -6.79 -19.82 23.97
CA PRO A 122 -7.01 -19.96 22.54
C PRO A 122 -8.47 -20.25 22.14
N GLN A 123 -9.36 -20.52 23.10
CA GLN A 123 -10.78 -20.83 22.82
C GLN A 123 -11.67 -19.58 22.74
N LEU A 124 -11.14 -18.40 23.09
CA LEU A 124 -11.87 -17.13 23.05
C LEU A 124 -11.62 -16.33 21.76
N MET A 125 -10.82 -16.88 20.85
CA MET A 125 -10.54 -16.38 19.50
C MET A 125 -11.00 -17.42 18.47
#